data_AF-R7MY76-F1
#
_entry.id   AF-R7MY76-F1
#
_cell.length_a   1.000
_cell.length_b   1.000
_cell.length_c   1.000
_cell.angle_alpha   90.00
_cell.angle_beta   90.00
_cell.angle_gamma   90.00
#
_symmetry.space_group_name_H-M   'P 1'
#
loop_
_entity.id
_entity.type
_entity.pdbx_description
1 polymer ?
#
loop_
_entity_poly.entity_id
_entity_poly.type
_entity_poly.pdbx_seq_one_letter_code
_entity_poly.pdbx_strand_id
1 'polypeptide(L)'
;MEPFIVEKGSITIDGISLTVVSVGNSQFSVSIIPHTMANTTLMDKHPGAIVNLETDVIGKYVHSFTVGHPSQSSSGLTMEKLLENGF
;
A
#
# COMPACT_ATOMS: atom_id res chain seq x y z
N MET A 1 -7.54 -4.00 0.62
CA MET A 1 -6.93 -3.01 -0.31
C MET A 1 -6.18 -1.96 0.48
N GLU A 2 -6.81 -1.39 1.51
CA GLU A 2 -6.08 -0.82 2.63
C GLU A 2 -5.12 -1.87 3.22
N PRO A 3 -3.92 -1.46 3.68
CA PRO A 3 -3.43 -0.08 3.81
C PRO A 3 -2.64 0.45 2.60
N PHE A 4 -2.59 -0.27 1.47
CA PHE A 4 -1.66 0.04 0.38
C PHE A 4 -2.25 0.90 -0.75
N ILE A 5 -3.57 1.00 -0.83
CA ILE A 5 -4.27 1.87 -1.78
C ILE A 5 -5.05 2.89 -0.98
N VAL A 6 -4.77 4.17 -1.20
CA VAL A 6 -5.40 5.30 -0.48
C VAL A 6 -5.95 6.30 -1.48
N GLU A 7 -7.04 6.97 -1.12
CA GLU A 7 -7.59 8.04 -1.95
C GLU A 7 -6.57 9.14 -2.18
N LYS A 8 -6.51 9.66 -3.42
CA LYS A 8 -5.51 10.64 -3.89
C LYS A 8 -4.07 10.12 -3.87
N GLY A 9 -3.86 8.86 -3.54
CA GLY A 9 -2.58 8.16 -3.64
C GLY A 9 -2.23 7.81 -5.09
N SER A 10 -0.99 7.38 -5.27
CA SER A 10 -0.48 6.86 -6.53
C SER A 10 -0.72 5.34 -6.61
N ILE A 11 -1.04 4.86 -7.81
CA ILE A 11 -1.08 3.43 -8.11
C ILE A 11 -0.66 3.23 -9.56
N THR A 12 0.01 2.11 -9.83
CA THR A 12 0.42 1.74 -11.18
C THR A 12 -0.45 0.59 -11.67
N ILE A 13 -1.01 0.73 -12.88
CA ILE A 13 -1.73 -0.33 -13.60
C ILE A 13 -0.96 -0.68 -14.87
N ASP A 14 -0.45 -1.91 -15.00
CA ASP A 14 0.40 -2.34 -16.12
C ASP A 14 1.55 -1.36 -16.43
N GLY A 15 2.22 -0.84 -15.38
CA GLY A 15 3.31 0.13 -15.51
C GLY A 15 2.89 1.59 -15.67
N ILE A 16 1.58 1.89 -15.75
CA ILE A 16 1.05 3.24 -15.94
C ILE A 16 0.70 3.87 -14.61
N SER A 17 1.41 4.94 -14.24
CA SER A 17 1.15 5.70 -13.02
C SER A 17 -0.15 6.50 -13.13
N LEU A 18 -1.06 6.28 -12.17
CA LEU A 18 -2.39 6.87 -12.11
C LEU A 18 -2.70 7.34 -10.68
N THR A 19 -3.66 8.26 -10.58
CA THR A 19 -4.14 8.77 -9.29
C THR A 19 -5.45 8.08 -8.90
N VAL A 20 -5.50 7.55 -7.68
CA VAL A 20 -6.70 6.94 -7.10
C VAL A 20 -7.73 8.03 -6.76
N VAL A 21 -8.95 7.88 -7.26
CA VAL A 21 -10.07 8.82 -7.03
C VAL A 21 -10.90 8.38 -5.84
N SER A 22 -11.19 7.08 -5.73
CA SER A 22 -11.95 6.51 -4.61
C SER A 22 -11.51 5.09 -4.30
N VAL A 23 -11.67 4.69 -3.05
CA VAL A 23 -11.39 3.32 -2.56
C VAL A 23 -12.64 2.75 -1.91
N GLY A 24 -12.99 1.52 -2.27
CA GLY A 24 -14.04 0.73 -1.64
C GLY A 24 -13.50 -0.60 -1.11
N ASN A 25 -14.40 -1.47 -0.64
CA ASN A 25 -14.02 -2.72 0.03
C ASN A 25 -13.19 -3.67 -0.85
N SER A 26 -13.50 -3.76 -2.14
CA SER A 26 -12.84 -4.68 -3.08
C SER A 26 -12.60 -4.07 -4.46
N GLN A 27 -12.71 -2.74 -4.56
CA GLN A 27 -12.52 -2.00 -5.81
C GLN A 27 -11.96 -0.62 -5.51
N PHE A 28 -11.32 -0.02 -6.51
CA PHE A 28 -10.91 1.39 -6.49
C PHE A 28 -11.17 1.98 -7.88
N SER A 29 -11.20 3.30 -7.94
CA SER A 29 -11.30 4.03 -9.22
C SER A 29 -10.07 4.91 -9.41
N VAL A 30 -9.74 5.18 -10.67
CA VAL A 30 -8.62 6.03 -11.07
C VAL A 30 -9.09 7.06 -12.08
N SER A 31 -8.42 8.21 -12.12
CA SER A 31 -8.64 9.21 -13.16
C SER A 31 -7.67 8.98 -14.32
N ILE A 32 -8.18 8.97 -15.54
CA ILE A 32 -7.38 8.82 -16.77
C ILE A 32 -7.69 10.01 -17.67
N ILE A 33 -6.65 10.78 -18.00
CA ILE A 33 -6.77 11.87 -18.98
C ILE A 33 -6.69 11.33 -20.41
N PRO A 34 -7.25 12.03 -21.41
CA PRO A 34 -7.25 11.56 -22.80
C PRO A 34 -5.86 11.21 -23.35
N HIS A 35 -4.82 11.98 -22.99
CA HIS A 35 -3.46 11.70 -23.41
C HIS A 35 -2.96 10.34 -22.88
N THR A 36 -3.21 10.02 -21.61
CA THR A 36 -2.83 8.71 -21.02
C THR A 36 -3.63 7.58 -21.66
N MET A 37 -4.93 7.78 -21.90
CA MET A 37 -5.74 6.79 -22.60
C MET A 37 -5.19 6.51 -24.01
N ALA A 38 -4.85 7.55 -24.77
CA ALA A 38 -4.39 7.44 -26.16
C ALA A 38 -2.97 6.88 -26.33
N ASN A 39 -2.11 7.00 -25.31
CA ASN A 39 -0.70 6.64 -25.40
C ASN A 39 -0.31 5.45 -24.52
N THR A 40 -1.29 4.66 -24.06
CA THR A 40 -1.04 3.48 -23.23
C THR A 40 -1.95 2.32 -23.63
N THR A 41 -1.66 1.13 -23.10
CA THR A 41 -2.44 -0.10 -23.35
C THR A 41 -3.83 -0.09 -22.70
N LEU A 42 -4.17 0.95 -21.94
CA LEU A 42 -5.48 1.06 -21.27
C LEU A 42 -6.64 1.17 -22.26
N MET A 43 -6.40 1.70 -23.46
CA MET A 43 -7.44 1.80 -24.50
C MET A 43 -7.98 0.43 -24.94
N ASP A 44 -7.14 -0.60 -24.87
CA ASP A 44 -7.48 -1.96 -25.29
C ASP A 44 -8.10 -2.79 -24.16
N LYS A 45 -8.13 -2.26 -22.92
CA LYS A 45 -8.67 -2.97 -21.76
C LYS A 45 -10.19 -2.89 -21.74
N HIS A 46 -10.80 -4.00 -21.36
CA HIS A 46 -12.24 -4.13 -21.19
C HIS A 46 -12.55 -4.70 -19.79
N PRO A 47 -13.80 -4.59 -19.30
CA PRO A 47 -14.21 -5.26 -18.08
C PRO A 47 -13.85 -6.75 -18.10
N GLY A 48 -13.23 -7.24 -17.03
CA GLY A 48 -12.71 -8.61 -16.92
C GLY A 48 -11.28 -8.81 -17.42
N ALA A 49 -10.65 -7.81 -18.05
CA ALA A 49 -9.24 -7.89 -18.40
C ALA A 49 -8.35 -7.95 -17.13
N ILE A 50 -7.36 -8.83 -17.15
CA ILE A 50 -6.35 -8.92 -16.09
C ILE A 50 -5.31 -7.81 -16.29
N VAL A 51 -4.86 -7.25 -15.17
CA VAL A 51 -3.85 -6.18 -15.11
C VAL A 51 -2.89 -6.45 -13.96
N ASN A 52 -1.66 -5.97 -14.09
CA ASN A 52 -0.70 -5.92 -13.00
C ASN A 52 -0.93 -4.66 -12.18
N LEU A 53 -0.87 -4.78 -10.85
CA LEU A 53 -1.03 -3.66 -9.91
C LEU A 53 0.22 -3.49 -9.08
N GLU A 54 0.72 -2.27 -9.01
CA GLU A 54 1.79 -1.90 -8.08
C GLU A 54 1.33 -0.72 -7.22
N THR A 55 1.46 -0.88 -5.91
CA THR A 55 1.11 0.14 -4.92
C THR A 55 2.32 0.95 -4.52
N ASP A 56 2.07 2.14 -3.96
CA ASP A 56 3.13 2.99 -3.41
C ASP A 56 3.97 2.24 -2.37
N VAL A 57 5.30 2.38 -2.49
CA VAL A 57 6.27 1.78 -1.57
C VAL A 57 6.15 2.38 -0.16
N ILE A 58 5.75 3.66 -0.05
CA ILE A 58 5.55 4.33 1.23
C ILE A 58 4.48 3.60 2.05
N GLY A 59 3.39 3.16 1.40
CA GLY A 59 2.35 2.37 2.07
C GLY A 59 2.91 1.08 2.66
N LYS A 60 3.83 0.41 1.96
CA LYS A 60 4.50 -0.81 2.46
C LYS A 60 5.39 -0.52 3.67
N TYR A 61 6.17 0.55 3.63
CA TYR A 61 7.02 0.95 4.76
C TYR A 61 6.20 1.36 5.97
N VAL A 62 5.19 2.24 5.80
CA VAL A 62 4.30 2.66 6.89
C VAL A 62 3.60 1.46 7.51
N HIS A 63 3.09 0.53 6.69
CA HIS A 63 2.51 -0.70 7.19
C HIS A 63 3.50 -1.53 7.99
N SER A 64 4.73 -1.71 7.49
CA SER A 64 5.78 -2.45 8.19
C SER A 64 6.17 -1.84 9.54
N PHE A 65 6.05 -0.52 9.71
CA PHE A 65 6.33 0.16 10.98
C PHE A 65 5.13 0.17 11.93
N THR A 66 3.92 0.14 11.40
CA THR A 66 2.67 0.28 12.20
C THR A 66 2.05 -1.06 12.58
N VAL A 67 2.23 -2.10 11.76
CA VAL A 67 1.96 -3.47 12.17
C VAL A 67 3.09 -3.86 13.11
N GLY A 68 2.83 -3.74 14.40
CA GLY A 68 3.74 -4.20 15.43
C GLY A 68 4.22 -5.60 15.07
N HIS A 69 5.54 -5.79 15.05
CA HIS A 69 6.08 -7.14 15.08
C HIS A 69 5.41 -7.85 16.25
N PRO A 70 4.97 -9.12 16.11
CA PRO A 70 4.44 -9.86 17.25
C PRO A 70 5.45 -9.67 18.36
N SER A 71 5.03 -8.98 19.43
CA SER A 71 5.89 -8.73 20.55
C SER A 71 6.37 -10.11 20.96
N GLN A 72 7.69 -10.35 20.91
CA GLN A 72 8.24 -11.37 21.78
C GLN A 72 7.67 -11.00 23.14
N SER A 73 6.80 -11.86 23.68
CA SER A 73 6.19 -11.70 24.98
C SER A 73 7.27 -11.14 25.88
N SER A 74 7.12 -9.88 26.29
CA SER A 74 8.08 -9.25 27.17
C SER A 74 8.06 -10.10 28.43
N SER A 75 9.03 -11.00 28.56
CA SER A 75 9.34 -11.61 29.83
C SER A 75 9.53 -10.41 30.76
N GLY A 76 8.60 -10.21 31.69
CA GLY A 76 8.35 -8.92 32.33
C GLY A 76 9.65 -8.21 32.68
N LEU A 77 9.72 -6.91 32.38
CA LEU A 77 10.80 -6.06 32.85
C LEU A 77 10.81 -6.13 34.38
N THR A 78 11.72 -6.90 34.96
CA THR A 78 11.95 -6.93 36.40
C THR A 78 13.03 -5.92 36.74
N MET A 79 12.98 -5.38 37.96
CA MET A 79 14.02 -4.47 38.43
C MET A 79 15.40 -5.13 38.45
N GLU A 80 15.48 -6.44 38.69
CA GLU A 80 16.73 -7.20 38.60
C GLU A 80 17.34 -7.17 37.19
N LYS A 81 16.53 -7.33 36.14
CA LYS A 81 17.03 -7.26 34.75
C LYS A 81 17.53 -5.87 34.36
N LEU A 82 16.94 -4.81 34.92
CA LEU A 82 17.39 -3.44 34.67
C LEU A 82 18.77 -3.21 35.31
N LEU A 83 18.92 -3.62 36.58
CA LEU A 83 20.18 -3.52 37.31
C LEU A 83 21.31 -4.33 36.66
N GLU A 84 21.04 -5.54 36.17
CA GLU A 84 22.02 -6.37 35.46
C GLU A 84 22.54 -5.72 34.17
N ASN A 85 21.73 -4.87 33.53
CA ASN A 85 22.07 -4.19 32.27
C ASN A 85 22.59 -2.76 32.48
N GLY A 86 22.83 -2.35 33.73
CA GLY A 86 23.43 -1.05 34.06
C GLY A 86 22.46 0.13 33.98
N PHE A 87 21.15 -0.13 34.09
CA PHE A 87 20.11 0.89 34.30
C PHE A 87 19.71 1.00 35.77
#